data_AF-A0A1H9XII6-F1
#
_entry.id   AF-A0A1H9XII6-F1
#
_cell.length_a   1.000
_cell.length_b   1.000
_cell.length_c   1.000
_cell.angle_alpha   90.00
_cell.angle_beta   90.00
_cell.angle_gamma   90.00
#
_symmetry.space_group_name_H-M   'P 1'
#
loop_
_entity.id
_entity.type
_entity.pdbx_description
1 polymer ?
#
loop_
_entity_poly.entity_id
_entity_poly.type
_entity_poly.pdbx_seq_one_letter_code
_entity_poly.pdbx_strand_id
1 'polypeptide(L)'
;MSCKKRKIRYYPTFRVSDCPLPCPPGPQGDPGATGPAGPGITPVYGSLYTTGNVLATGNTNVNFDMIGLSSGVTLDINDGPTGNSITVISPGIYNISFSTTVRIVGEFEDGIHGEMEFRLSISGTPSLLQVIEFKTFNSGNDIVFEAYTLSRTDQLALDQGDVIQILIDPIITGDISYTNSALVVTKVA
;
A
#
# COMPACT_ATOMS: atom_id res chain seq x y z
N MET A 1 1.68 -39.77 71.12
CA MET A 1 3.03 -39.25 71.43
C MET A 1 3.77 -38.93 70.14
N SER A 2 4.01 -37.64 69.85
CA SER A 2 5.23 -37.14 69.19
C SER A 2 5.22 -35.62 69.29
N CYS A 3 5.98 -35.10 70.24
CA CYS A 3 6.08 -33.68 70.57
C CYS A 3 7.23 -33.06 69.76
N LYS A 4 6.92 -32.21 68.77
CA LYS A 4 7.92 -31.43 68.02
C LYS A 4 8.18 -30.10 68.73
N LYS A 5 9.34 -30.00 69.36
CA LYS A 5 9.90 -28.76 69.94
C LYS A 5 10.15 -27.73 68.81
N ARG A 6 9.48 -26.57 68.86
CA ARG A 6 9.87 -25.40 68.05
C ARG A 6 10.95 -24.63 68.80
N LYS A 7 12.05 -24.38 68.11
CA LYS A 7 13.27 -23.72 68.59
C LYS A 7 13.00 -22.21 68.64
N ILE A 8 12.81 -21.64 69.83
CA ILE A 8 12.80 -20.19 70.04
C ILE A 8 14.26 -19.76 69.99
N ARG A 9 14.63 -18.98 68.96
CA ARG A 9 15.97 -18.44 68.81
C ARG A 9 15.94 -16.99 69.30
N TYR A 10 16.61 -16.73 70.42
CA TYR A 10 16.88 -15.37 70.90
C TYR A 10 17.80 -14.68 69.90
N TYR A 11 17.38 -13.52 69.39
CA TYR A 11 18.23 -12.62 68.63
C TYR A 11 18.71 -11.50 69.56
N PRO A 12 19.99 -11.09 69.50
CA PRO A 12 20.45 -9.93 70.24
C PRO A 12 19.77 -8.67 69.68
N THR A 13 19.17 -7.86 70.56
CA THR A 13 18.73 -6.50 70.23
C THR A 13 19.96 -5.59 70.16
N PHE A 14 20.32 -5.16 68.95
CA PHE A 14 21.18 -3.99 68.76
C PHE A 14 20.34 -2.74 69.06
N ARG A 15 20.71 -1.98 70.08
CA ARG A 15 20.25 -0.59 70.19
C ARG A 15 21.04 0.22 69.16
N VAL A 16 20.36 0.62 68.09
CA VAL A 16 20.87 1.68 67.23
C VAL A 16 20.75 2.95 68.06
N SER A 17 21.90 3.55 68.38
CA SER A 17 22.00 4.89 68.95
C SER A 17 21.09 5.82 68.16
N ASP A 18 20.27 6.61 68.85
CA ASP A 18 19.37 7.59 68.25
C ASP A 18 20.14 8.48 67.27
N CYS A 19 20.00 8.23 65.96
CA CYS A 19 20.34 9.21 64.95
C CYS A 19 19.27 10.30 64.99
N PRO A 20 19.64 11.58 65.13
CA PRO A 20 18.67 12.66 65.08
C PRO A 20 18.07 12.71 63.68
N LEU A 21 16.72 12.68 63.61
CA LEU A 21 15.81 13.03 62.51
C LEU A 21 16.27 12.75 61.04
N PRO A 22 15.46 12.05 60.22
CA PRO A 22 15.79 11.89 58.80
C PRO A 22 15.91 13.27 58.13
N CYS A 23 17.11 13.57 57.61
CA CYS A 23 17.32 14.76 56.79
C CYS A 23 16.34 14.75 55.61
N PRO A 24 15.79 15.91 55.21
CA PRO A 24 14.93 15.98 54.04
C PRO A 24 15.66 15.42 52.81
N PRO A 25 14.97 14.64 51.94
CA PRO A 25 15.53 14.18 50.68
C PRO A 25 16.14 15.36 49.92
N GLY A 26 17.38 15.19 49.43
CA GLY A 26 18.02 16.19 48.60
C GLY A 26 17.19 16.51 47.35
N PRO A 27 17.35 17.69 46.75
CA PRO A 27 16.61 18.06 45.55
C PRO A 27 16.80 16.99 44.48
N GLN A 28 15.69 16.57 43.87
CA GLN A 28 15.71 15.71 42.69
C GLN A 28 16.53 16.42 41.61
N GLY A 29 17.53 15.74 41.05
CA GLY A 29 18.32 16.28 39.95
C GLY A 29 17.44 16.65 38.77
N ASP A 30 17.85 17.68 38.03
CA ASP A 30 17.13 18.11 36.84
C ASP A 30 16.89 16.93 35.88
N PRO A 31 15.72 16.84 35.22
CA PRO A 31 15.49 15.86 34.16
C PRO A 31 16.65 15.90 33.15
N GLY A 32 17.17 14.73 32.78
CA GLY A 32 18.21 14.65 31.76
C GLY A 32 17.74 15.28 30.44
N ALA A 33 18.66 15.88 29.68
CA ALA A 33 18.35 16.45 28.38
C ALA A 33 17.66 15.40 27.49
N THR A 34 16.56 15.78 26.84
CA THR A 34 15.93 14.95 25.81
C THR A 34 16.97 14.67 24.72
N GLY A 35 17.12 13.40 24.32
CA GLY A 35 18.05 13.03 23.26
C GLY A 35 17.72 13.75 21.94
N PRO A 36 18.70 13.93 21.04
CA PRO A 36 18.44 14.52 19.74
C PRO A 36 17.36 13.72 19.02
N ALA A 37 16.45 14.41 18.32
CA ALA A 37 15.50 13.76 17.43
C ALA A 37 16.28 12.93 16.40
N GLY A 38 15.87 11.68 16.19
CA GLY A 38 16.43 10.84 15.14
C GLY A 38 16.24 11.49 13.75
N PRO A 39 17.07 11.15 12.75
CA PRO A 39 16.88 11.66 11.40
C PRO A 39 15.46 11.35 10.91
N GLY A 40 14.70 12.39 10.55
CA GLY A 40 13.34 12.22 10.04
C GLY A 40 13.37 11.61 8.65
N ILE A 41 12.74 10.44 8.48
CA ILE A 41 12.48 9.88 7.16
C ILE A 41 11.19 10.52 6.64
N THR A 42 11.30 11.36 5.61
CA THR A 42 10.11 11.87 4.93
C THR A 42 9.57 10.74 4.04
N PRO A 43 8.33 10.28 4.25
CA PRO A 43 7.76 9.21 3.44
C PRO A 43 7.61 9.67 1.99
N VAL A 44 7.84 8.75 1.05
CA VAL A 44 7.65 8.98 -0.39
C VAL A 44 6.52 8.09 -0.87
N TYR A 45 5.46 8.69 -1.39
CA TYR A 45 4.27 8.00 -1.86
C TYR A 45 3.46 8.83 -2.84
N GLY A 46 2.59 8.20 -3.62
CA GLY A 46 1.65 8.85 -4.53
C GLY A 46 0.44 7.96 -4.80
N SER A 47 -0.68 8.58 -5.15
CA SER A 47 -1.89 7.86 -5.49
C SER A 47 -2.69 8.55 -6.59
N LEU A 48 -3.27 7.75 -7.49
CA LEU A 48 -4.18 8.18 -8.54
C LEU A 48 -5.43 7.30 -8.50
N TYR A 49 -6.58 7.88 -8.83
CA TYR A 49 -7.87 7.20 -8.75
C TYR A 49 -8.73 7.44 -9.99
N THR A 50 -9.57 6.45 -10.32
CA THR A 50 -10.68 6.57 -11.27
C THR A 50 -11.98 6.44 -10.48
N THR A 51 -12.79 7.49 -10.47
CA THR A 51 -14.09 7.51 -9.79
C THR A 51 -15.25 7.25 -10.74
N GLY A 52 -15.10 7.60 -12.02
CA GLY A 52 -16.07 7.31 -13.07
C GLY A 52 -16.08 5.85 -13.52
N ASN A 53 -17.08 5.50 -14.35
CA ASN A 53 -17.04 4.28 -15.15
C ASN A 53 -16.48 4.61 -16.53
N VAL A 54 -15.42 3.91 -16.95
CA VAL A 54 -14.68 4.20 -18.18
C VAL A 54 -14.69 2.96 -19.07
N LEU A 55 -15.04 3.12 -20.35
CA LEU A 55 -14.94 2.03 -21.32
C LEU A 55 -13.47 1.72 -21.58
N ALA A 56 -13.09 0.44 -21.51
CA ALA A 56 -11.73 0.03 -21.77
C ALA A 56 -11.39 0.19 -23.25
N THR A 57 -10.22 0.76 -23.54
CA THR A 57 -9.70 0.92 -24.90
C THR A 57 -8.31 0.29 -24.96
N GLY A 58 -8.10 -0.65 -25.87
CA GLY A 58 -6.82 -1.35 -25.97
C GLY A 58 -5.69 -0.40 -26.35
N ASN A 59 -4.48 -0.72 -25.87
CA ASN A 59 -3.27 0.08 -26.10
C ASN A 59 -3.37 1.53 -25.56
N THR A 60 -4.11 1.72 -24.47
CA THR A 60 -4.20 2.99 -23.75
C THR A 60 -3.88 2.81 -22.28
N ASN A 61 -3.49 3.88 -21.60
CA ASN A 61 -3.33 3.84 -20.15
C ASN A 61 -4.70 3.82 -19.47
N VAL A 62 -4.78 3.19 -18.29
CA VAL A 62 -5.90 3.38 -17.38
C VAL A 62 -6.05 4.88 -17.11
N ASN A 63 -7.25 5.41 -17.35
CA ASN A 63 -7.55 6.83 -17.18
C ASN A 63 -7.90 7.09 -15.71
N PHE A 64 -7.11 7.94 -15.04
CA PHE A 64 -7.34 8.40 -13.69
C PHE A 64 -7.93 9.81 -13.73
N ASP A 65 -9.03 10.04 -13.01
CA ASP A 65 -9.74 11.32 -12.99
C ASP A 65 -9.49 12.12 -11.70
N MET A 66 -8.73 11.55 -10.75
CA MET A 66 -8.50 12.14 -9.45
C MET A 66 -7.06 11.91 -8.96
N ILE A 67 -6.43 13.00 -8.55
CA ILE A 67 -5.14 13.01 -7.86
C ILE A 67 -5.37 12.77 -6.37
N GLY A 68 -4.67 11.77 -5.82
CA GLY A 68 -4.68 11.46 -4.39
C GLY A 68 -3.61 12.19 -3.59
N LEU A 69 -3.35 11.71 -2.38
CA LEU A 69 -2.26 12.23 -1.55
C LEU A 69 -0.90 11.80 -2.14
N SER A 70 0.09 12.67 -1.99
CA SER A 70 1.46 12.42 -2.46
C SER A 70 2.51 13.15 -1.63
N SER A 71 3.71 12.56 -1.60
CA SER A 71 4.94 13.14 -1.08
C SER A 71 6.12 12.58 -1.88
N GLY A 72 7.00 13.43 -2.40
CA GLY A 72 8.22 13.00 -3.09
C GLY A 72 8.03 12.30 -4.45
N VAL A 73 6.90 12.54 -5.13
CA VAL A 73 6.59 12.06 -6.50
C VAL A 73 5.89 13.15 -7.30
N THR A 74 5.85 13.02 -8.62
CA THR A 74 5.01 13.84 -9.50
C THR A 74 3.83 13.01 -10.00
N LEU A 75 2.62 13.58 -9.98
CA LEU A 75 1.40 12.92 -10.44
C LEU A 75 0.86 13.61 -11.70
N ASP A 76 0.43 12.82 -12.68
CA ASP A 76 -0.18 13.31 -13.92
C ASP A 76 -1.45 12.51 -14.24
N ILE A 77 -2.54 13.21 -14.54
CA ILE A 77 -3.84 12.65 -14.95
C ILE A 77 -4.27 13.13 -16.33
N ASN A 78 -3.42 13.88 -17.03
CA ASN A 78 -3.75 14.35 -18.37
C ASN A 78 -3.72 13.20 -19.37
N ASP A 79 -4.55 13.31 -20.41
CA ASP A 79 -4.51 12.36 -21.51
C ASP A 79 -3.23 12.55 -22.34
N GLY A 80 -2.51 11.47 -22.59
CA GLY A 80 -1.28 11.48 -23.37
C GLY A 80 -0.43 10.23 -23.15
N PRO A 81 0.63 10.03 -23.95
CA PRO A 81 1.47 8.83 -23.87
C PRO A 81 2.19 8.68 -22.52
N THR A 82 2.53 9.80 -21.87
CA THR A 82 3.18 9.84 -20.54
C THR A 82 2.21 10.22 -19.42
N GLY A 83 0.95 10.49 -19.76
CA GLY A 83 -0.09 10.86 -18.81
C GLY A 83 -0.61 9.67 -18.02
N ASN A 84 -1.55 9.93 -17.10
CA ASN A 84 -2.11 8.92 -16.20
C ASN A 84 -1.01 8.14 -15.45
N SER A 85 -0.09 8.87 -14.83
CA SER A 85 1.19 8.34 -14.36
C SER A 85 1.66 8.91 -13.03
N ILE A 86 2.55 8.15 -12.38
CA ILE A 86 3.28 8.56 -11.19
C ILE A 86 4.78 8.55 -11.52
N THR A 87 5.43 9.71 -11.50
CA THR A 87 6.88 9.83 -11.71
C THR A 87 7.63 9.82 -10.38
N VAL A 88 8.62 8.94 -10.28
CA VAL A 88 9.49 8.81 -9.11
C VAL A 88 10.58 9.88 -9.13
N ILE A 89 10.79 10.58 -8.00
CA ILE A 89 11.79 11.66 -7.90
C ILE A 89 13.08 11.18 -7.20
N SER A 90 13.07 10.02 -6.55
CA SER A 90 14.26 9.47 -5.87
C SER A 90 14.41 7.96 -6.11
N PRO A 91 15.61 7.43 -6.33
CA PRO A 91 15.78 6.00 -6.55
C PRO A 91 15.51 5.22 -5.27
N GLY A 92 15.08 3.97 -5.38
CA GLY A 92 14.88 3.07 -4.24
C GLY A 92 13.95 1.91 -4.55
N ILE A 93 13.49 1.22 -3.51
CA ILE A 93 12.53 0.13 -3.63
C ILE A 93 11.14 0.67 -3.35
N TYR A 94 10.20 0.35 -4.23
CA TYR A 94 8.82 0.82 -4.17
C TYR A 94 7.85 -0.35 -4.18
N ASN A 95 6.80 -0.24 -3.37
CA ASN A 95 5.57 -1.00 -3.56
C ASN A 95 4.69 -0.25 -4.55
N ILE A 96 4.23 -0.97 -5.57
CA ILE A 96 3.32 -0.47 -6.60
C ILE A 96 2.07 -1.34 -6.53
N SER A 97 0.96 -0.74 -6.12
CA SER A 97 -0.33 -1.40 -6.00
C SER A 97 -1.28 -0.85 -7.04
N PHE A 98 -1.88 -1.74 -7.83
CA PHE A 98 -2.98 -1.39 -8.71
C PHE A 98 -4.22 -2.22 -8.35
N SER A 99 -5.37 -1.57 -8.32
CA SER A 99 -6.66 -2.24 -8.18
C SER A 99 -7.70 -1.56 -9.06
N THR A 100 -8.71 -2.32 -9.49
CA THR A 100 -9.82 -1.80 -10.28
C THR A 100 -11.01 -2.74 -10.20
N THR A 101 -12.21 -2.22 -10.45
CA THR A 101 -13.40 -3.02 -10.67
C THR A 101 -13.73 -3.03 -12.14
N VAL A 102 -13.60 -4.20 -12.76
CA VAL A 102 -13.98 -4.45 -14.15
C VAL A 102 -15.45 -4.81 -14.20
N ARG A 103 -16.17 -4.28 -15.19
CA ARG A 103 -17.59 -4.55 -15.45
C ARG A 103 -17.76 -4.94 -16.90
N ILE A 104 -18.57 -5.96 -17.15
CA ILE A 104 -18.95 -6.37 -18.50
C ILE A 104 -20.46 -6.19 -18.68
N VAL A 105 -20.85 -5.71 -19.87
CA VAL A 105 -22.25 -5.53 -20.24
C VAL A 105 -22.44 -5.97 -21.69
N GLY A 106 -23.37 -6.87 -21.95
CA GLY A 106 -23.76 -7.20 -23.31
C GLY A 106 -24.53 -8.51 -23.45
N GLU A 107 -25.06 -8.74 -24.66
CA GLU A 107 -25.62 -10.00 -25.12
C GLU A 107 -24.51 -10.78 -25.83
N PHE A 108 -24.28 -12.03 -25.44
CA PHE A 108 -23.16 -12.80 -25.96
C PHE A 108 -23.55 -14.27 -26.24
N GLU A 109 -22.94 -14.87 -27.26
CA GLU A 109 -23.06 -16.30 -27.58
C GLU A 109 -22.07 -17.14 -26.75
N ASP A 110 -22.26 -18.47 -26.68
CA ASP A 110 -21.35 -19.41 -26.00
C ASP A 110 -19.85 -19.16 -26.32
N GLY A 111 -18.98 -18.97 -25.31
CA GLY A 111 -17.56 -18.69 -25.56
C GLY A 111 -16.78 -17.96 -24.45
N ILE A 112 -15.71 -17.24 -24.84
CA ILE A 112 -15.04 -16.21 -24.02
C ILE A 112 -15.81 -14.91 -24.24
N HIS A 113 -16.20 -14.26 -23.15
CA HIS A 113 -17.13 -13.12 -23.19
C HIS A 113 -16.43 -11.81 -22.89
N GLY A 114 -15.49 -11.87 -21.95
CA GLY A 114 -14.64 -10.76 -21.58
C GLY A 114 -13.22 -11.25 -21.47
N GLU A 115 -12.31 -10.63 -22.21
CA GLU A 115 -10.88 -10.84 -22.04
C GLU A 115 -10.19 -9.48 -22.09
N MET A 116 -9.38 -9.19 -21.08
CA MET A 116 -8.56 -7.98 -21.02
C MET A 116 -7.42 -8.18 -20.05
N GLU A 117 -6.28 -7.54 -20.31
CA GLU A 117 -5.16 -7.51 -19.40
C GLU A 117 -4.77 -6.07 -19.04
N PHE A 118 -4.48 -5.85 -17.76
CA PHE A 118 -3.79 -4.64 -17.28
C PHE A 118 -2.33 -4.99 -17.02
N ARG A 119 -1.41 -4.20 -17.58
CA ARG A 119 0.03 -4.37 -17.43
C ARG A 119 0.64 -3.16 -16.75
N LEU A 120 1.51 -3.41 -15.76
CA LEU A 120 2.40 -2.36 -15.28
C LEU A 120 3.34 -1.94 -16.42
N SER A 121 3.49 -0.65 -16.63
CA SER A 121 4.45 -0.05 -17.55
C SER A 121 5.37 0.89 -16.79
N ILE A 122 6.68 0.77 -17.04
CA ILE A 122 7.70 1.66 -16.48
C ILE A 122 8.37 2.38 -17.64
N SER A 123 8.28 3.70 -17.65
CA SER A 123 8.91 4.58 -18.64
C SER A 123 8.56 4.16 -20.08
N GLY A 124 7.30 3.80 -20.30
CA GLY A 124 6.76 3.38 -21.61
C GLY A 124 7.08 1.92 -21.99
N THR A 125 7.68 1.13 -21.10
CA THR A 125 7.95 -0.29 -21.33
C THR A 125 6.98 -1.16 -20.52
N PRO A 126 5.98 -1.80 -21.16
CA PRO A 126 5.05 -2.70 -20.48
C PRO A 126 5.77 -3.96 -19.99
N SER A 127 5.47 -4.38 -18.77
CA SER A 127 5.98 -5.61 -18.20
C SER A 127 5.27 -6.84 -18.73
N LEU A 128 6.05 -7.90 -18.94
CA LEU A 128 5.54 -9.23 -19.26
C LEU A 128 5.11 -10.02 -18.02
N LEU A 129 5.52 -9.60 -16.82
CA LEU A 129 5.32 -10.34 -15.56
C LEU A 129 4.30 -9.69 -14.62
N GLN A 130 4.26 -8.34 -14.61
CA GLN A 130 3.34 -7.57 -13.78
C GLN A 130 2.04 -7.33 -14.54
N VAL A 131 1.21 -8.37 -14.58
CA VAL A 131 -0.05 -8.43 -15.32
C VAL A 131 -1.20 -8.80 -14.38
N ILE A 132 -2.35 -8.17 -14.59
CA ILE A 132 -3.65 -8.60 -14.07
C ILE A 132 -4.48 -9.01 -15.28
N GLU A 133 -4.84 -10.28 -15.33
CA GLU A 133 -5.68 -10.84 -16.39
C GLU A 133 -7.14 -10.92 -15.92
N PHE A 134 -8.04 -10.50 -16.79
CA PHE A 134 -9.48 -10.68 -16.65
C PHE A 134 -9.97 -11.58 -17.77
N LYS A 135 -10.61 -12.69 -17.39
CA LYS A 135 -11.28 -13.60 -18.31
C LYS A 135 -12.61 -14.04 -17.73
N THR A 136 -13.70 -13.89 -18.49
CA THR A 136 -15.01 -14.44 -18.15
C THR A 136 -15.56 -15.29 -19.29
N PHE A 137 -16.33 -16.32 -18.90
CA PHE A 137 -16.97 -17.30 -19.75
C PHE A 137 -18.45 -17.37 -19.37
N ASN A 138 -19.33 -17.30 -20.37
CA ASN A 138 -20.75 -17.60 -20.24
C ASN A 138 -21.11 -18.77 -21.15
N SER A 139 -22.15 -19.45 -20.71
CA SER A 139 -22.86 -20.45 -21.49
C SER A 139 -24.32 -20.00 -21.62
N GLY A 140 -24.82 -19.90 -22.85
CA GLY A 140 -26.15 -19.44 -23.23
C GLY A 140 -26.14 -18.00 -23.76
N ASN A 141 -27.24 -17.66 -24.44
CA ASN A 141 -27.52 -16.29 -24.89
C ASN A 141 -28.20 -15.51 -23.75
N ASP A 142 -27.42 -15.10 -22.75
CA ASP A 142 -27.91 -14.30 -21.62
C ASP A 142 -27.26 -12.91 -21.60
N ILE A 143 -27.96 -11.93 -21.04
CA ILE A 143 -27.41 -10.59 -20.83
C ILE A 143 -26.59 -10.64 -19.56
N VAL A 144 -25.29 -10.38 -19.68
CA VAL A 144 -24.36 -10.50 -18.55
C VAL A 144 -24.08 -9.13 -17.96
N PHE A 145 -24.31 -9.01 -16.65
CA PHE A 145 -23.99 -7.85 -15.84
C PHE A 145 -23.13 -8.29 -14.67
N GLU A 146 -21.84 -8.46 -14.91
CA GLU A 146 -20.90 -8.89 -13.88
C GLU A 146 -19.91 -7.79 -13.54
N ALA A 147 -19.47 -7.81 -12.28
CA ALA A 147 -18.45 -6.90 -11.76
C ALA A 147 -17.42 -7.69 -10.97
N TYR A 148 -16.14 -7.49 -11.29
CA TYR A 148 -15.02 -8.17 -10.67
C TYR A 148 -14.00 -7.15 -10.19
N THR A 149 -13.66 -7.21 -8.90
CA THR A 149 -12.56 -6.41 -8.37
C THR A 149 -11.25 -7.18 -8.53
N LEU A 150 -10.31 -6.59 -9.25
CA LEU A 150 -8.99 -7.14 -9.49
C LEU A 150 -7.96 -6.27 -8.78
N SER A 151 -6.91 -6.89 -8.26
CA SER A 151 -5.84 -6.14 -7.60
C SER A 151 -4.52 -6.90 -7.63
N ARG A 152 -3.43 -6.14 -7.67
CA ARG A 152 -2.07 -6.65 -7.59
C ARG A 152 -1.18 -5.65 -6.87
N THR A 153 -0.18 -6.16 -6.15
CA THR A 153 0.91 -5.35 -5.59
C THR A 153 2.23 -6.01 -5.95
N ASP A 154 3.15 -5.23 -6.50
CA ASP A 154 4.50 -5.65 -6.80
C ASP A 154 5.51 -4.75 -6.08
N GLN A 155 6.67 -5.30 -5.72
CA GLN A 155 7.77 -4.55 -5.13
C GLN A 155 8.93 -4.51 -6.12
N LEU A 156 9.32 -3.32 -6.57
CA LEU A 156 10.32 -3.13 -7.61
C LEU A 156 11.35 -2.07 -7.20
N ALA A 157 12.59 -2.25 -7.65
CA ALA A 157 13.59 -1.19 -7.62
C ALA A 157 13.31 -0.23 -8.78
N LEU A 158 13.25 1.06 -8.49
CA LEU A 158 13.01 2.12 -9.45
C LEU A 158 14.12 3.16 -9.37
N ASP A 159 14.45 3.73 -10.52
CA ASP A 159 15.39 4.83 -10.65
C ASP A 159 14.67 6.18 -10.58
N GLN A 160 15.46 7.24 -10.37
CA GLN A 160 14.93 8.59 -10.44
C GLN A 160 14.47 8.90 -11.87
N GLY A 161 13.25 9.43 -11.98
CA GLY A 161 12.63 9.79 -13.25
C GLY A 161 11.78 8.68 -13.86
N ASP A 162 11.74 7.48 -13.26
CA ASP A 162 10.87 6.41 -13.73
C ASP A 162 9.40 6.81 -13.67
N VAL A 163 8.69 6.55 -14.78
CA VAL A 163 7.28 6.88 -14.95
C VAL A 163 6.45 5.61 -14.85
N ILE A 164 5.61 5.53 -13.82
CA ILE A 164 4.77 4.35 -13.54
C ILE A 164 3.40 4.56 -14.15
N GLN A 165 2.96 3.62 -14.98
CA GLN A 165 1.66 3.61 -15.66
C GLN A 165 1.04 2.22 -15.62
N ILE A 166 -0.28 2.14 -15.86
CA ILE A 166 -0.97 0.88 -16.08
C ILE A 166 -1.53 0.91 -17.50
N LEU A 167 -0.99 0.06 -18.36
CA LEU A 167 -1.40 -0.08 -19.75
C LEU A 167 -2.50 -1.15 -19.85
N ILE A 168 -3.53 -0.86 -20.65
CA ILE A 168 -4.53 -1.84 -21.07
C ILE A 168 -3.99 -2.52 -22.34
N ASP A 169 -3.88 -3.84 -22.33
CA ASP A 169 -3.36 -4.62 -23.46
C ASP A 169 -4.18 -4.32 -24.75
N PRO A 170 -3.55 -4.28 -25.93
CA PRO A 170 -4.24 -4.07 -27.21
C PRO A 170 -5.39 -5.04 -27.47
N ILE A 171 -5.33 -6.27 -26.95
CA ILE A 171 -6.36 -7.28 -27.18
C ILE A 171 -7.41 -7.17 -26.07
N ILE A 172 -8.60 -6.71 -26.45
CA ILE A 172 -9.79 -6.70 -25.59
C ILE A 172 -10.91 -7.44 -26.34
N THR A 173 -11.55 -8.36 -25.63
CA THR A 173 -12.77 -9.04 -26.11
C THR A 173 -13.93 -8.62 -25.22
N GLY A 174 -15.04 -8.18 -25.83
CA GLY A 174 -16.26 -7.75 -25.14
C GLY A 174 -16.31 -6.26 -24.78
N ASP A 175 -17.51 -5.79 -24.43
CA ASP A 175 -17.75 -4.42 -23.95
C ASP A 175 -17.42 -4.34 -22.46
N ILE A 176 -16.13 -4.14 -22.20
CA ILE A 176 -15.57 -4.07 -20.85
C ILE A 176 -15.38 -2.62 -20.43
N SER A 177 -15.85 -2.29 -19.23
CA SER A 177 -15.58 -1.02 -18.56
C SER A 177 -14.85 -1.25 -17.24
N TYR A 178 -14.17 -0.23 -16.75
CA TYR A 178 -13.51 -0.26 -15.44
C TYR A 178 -13.88 0.97 -14.61
N THR A 179 -13.89 0.79 -13.30
CA THR A 179 -14.26 1.83 -12.33
C THR A 179 -13.59 1.56 -10.99
N ASN A 180 -13.62 2.54 -10.08
CA ASN A 180 -12.97 2.46 -8.76
C ASN A 180 -11.51 2.01 -8.86
N SER A 181 -10.80 2.48 -9.88
CA SER A 181 -9.39 2.13 -10.05
C SER A 181 -8.54 2.93 -9.08
N ALA A 182 -7.47 2.33 -8.59
CA ALA A 182 -6.48 2.99 -7.76
C ALA A 182 -5.08 2.50 -8.14
N LEU A 183 -4.18 3.44 -8.45
CA LEU A 183 -2.74 3.20 -8.55
C LEU A 183 -2.07 3.90 -7.37
N VAL A 184 -1.38 3.12 -6.54
CA VAL A 184 -0.69 3.61 -5.34
C VAL A 184 0.76 3.18 -5.39
N VAL A 185 1.67 4.13 -5.17
CA VAL A 185 3.11 3.92 -5.15
C VAL A 185 3.63 4.37 -3.80
N THR A 186 4.45 3.56 -3.14
CA THR A 186 5.04 3.89 -1.83
C THR A 186 6.47 3.38 -1.77
N LYS A 187 7.41 4.26 -1.42
CA LYS A 187 8.81 3.89 -1.20
C LYS A 187 8.97 3.14 0.11
N VAL A 188 9.72 2.05 0.08
CA VAL A 188 9.93 1.16 1.23
C VAL A 188 11.39 0.91 1.58
N ALA A 189 12.34 1.22 0.68
CA ALA A 189 13.77 1.25 0.98
C ALA A 189 14.51 2.26 0.10
#